data_AF-A0A2S4W047-F1
#
_entry.id   AF-A0A2S4W047-F1
#
_cell.length_a   1.000
_cell.length_b   1.000
_cell.length_c   1.000
_cell.angle_alpha   90.00
_cell.angle_beta   90.00
_cell.angle_gamma   90.00
#
_symmetry.space_group_name_H-M   'P 1'
#
loop_
_entity.id
_entity.type
_entity.pdbx_description
1 polymer ?
#
loop_
_entity_poly.entity_id
_entity_poly.type
_entity_poly.pdbx_seq_one_letter_code
_entity_poly.pdbx_strand_id
1 'polypeptide(L)'
;MNGQEQLGANQHLYASACFAGKEAIGILKVKNQRIEVAASASMTGMAAFMNSSHTILHMVEEATPVLTRTQSDQSTLDERQGNCCPILSLLLQGWEYLKCTNSQMADQKYHNNLCGSSTVVHLKLFRDCCQEAAIAVTKHCPSHADKGHTKGPPFDLCTCCIWKM
;
A
#
# COMPACT_ATOMS: atom_id res chain seq x y z
N MET A 1 -19.67 21.50 -4.80
CA MET A 1 -18.86 20.69 -5.72
C MET A 1 -19.81 20.04 -6.71
N ASN A 2 -19.67 20.37 -8.00
CA ASN A 2 -20.39 19.66 -9.05
C ASN A 2 -19.77 18.26 -9.24
N GLY A 3 -20.55 17.28 -9.71
CA GLY A 3 -20.12 15.87 -9.78
C GLY A 3 -18.82 15.62 -10.56
N GLN A 4 -18.49 16.45 -11.56
CA GLN A 4 -17.23 16.39 -12.29
C GLN A 4 -16.01 16.84 -11.48
N GLU A 5 -16.14 17.87 -10.64
CA GLU A 5 -15.04 18.35 -9.78
C GLU A 5 -14.70 17.31 -8.70
N GLN A 6 -15.72 16.61 -8.20
CA GLN A 6 -15.56 15.55 -7.22
C GLN A 6 -14.86 14.32 -7.81
N LEU A 7 -15.21 13.94 -9.04
CA LEU A 7 -14.56 12.84 -9.74
C LEU A 7 -13.07 13.14 -10.01
N GLY A 8 -12.75 14.37 -10.44
CA GLY A 8 -11.35 14.78 -10.66
C GLY A 8 -10.51 14.78 -9.38
N ALA A 9 -11.07 15.27 -8.27
CA ALA A 9 -10.41 15.22 -6.96
C ALA A 9 -10.18 13.77 -6.49
N ASN A 10 -11.19 12.90 -6.67
CA ASN A 10 -11.10 11.48 -6.33
C ASN A 10 -10.00 10.77 -7.12
N GLN A 11 -9.90 11.01 -8.43
CA GLN A 11 -8.87 10.43 -9.28
C GLN A 11 -7.46 10.84 -8.84
N HIS A 12 -7.26 12.11 -8.49
CA HIS A 12 -5.97 12.59 -8.01
C HIS A 12 -5.57 11.95 -6.68
N LEU A 13 -6.51 11.88 -5.72
CA LEU A 13 -6.29 11.22 -4.43
C LEU A 13 -5.93 9.74 -4.61
N TYR A 14 -6.69 9.06 -5.44
CA TYR A 14 -6.50 7.66 -5.77
C TYR A 14 -5.11 7.42 -6.40
N ALA A 15 -4.75 8.18 -7.44
CA ALA A 15 -3.46 8.03 -8.11
C ALA A 15 -2.28 8.26 -7.15
N SER A 16 -2.37 9.28 -6.29
CA SER A 16 -1.35 9.57 -5.26
C SER A 16 -1.21 8.41 -4.26
N ALA A 17 -2.33 7.85 -3.81
CA ALA A 17 -2.32 6.69 -2.91
C ALA A 17 -1.65 5.46 -3.56
N CYS A 18 -2.01 5.18 -4.82
CA CYS A 18 -1.47 4.04 -5.57
C CYS A 18 0.04 4.16 -5.77
N PHE A 19 0.53 5.36 -6.07
CA PHE A 19 1.96 5.61 -6.20
C PHE A 19 2.70 5.30 -4.90
N ALA A 20 2.24 5.83 -3.76
CA ALA A 20 2.86 5.60 -2.46
C ALA A 20 2.84 4.11 -2.06
N GLY A 21 1.71 3.42 -2.25
CA GLY A 21 1.61 1.99 -1.98
C GLY A 21 2.60 1.15 -2.82
N LYS A 22 2.75 1.49 -4.11
CA LYS A 22 3.71 0.82 -5.00
C LYS A 22 5.16 1.10 -4.64
N GLU A 23 5.48 2.30 -4.21
CA GLU A 23 6.82 2.65 -3.71
C GLU A 23 7.19 1.76 -2.51
N ALA A 24 6.29 1.65 -1.52
CA ALA A 24 6.48 0.78 -0.37
C ALA A 24 6.67 -0.70 -0.78
N ILE A 25 5.82 -1.22 -1.66
CA ILE A 25 5.95 -2.60 -2.19
C ILE A 25 7.28 -2.78 -2.92
N GLY A 26 7.71 -1.79 -3.70
CA GLY A 26 8.94 -1.81 -4.47
C GLY A 26 10.19 -1.93 -3.58
N ILE A 27 10.25 -1.14 -2.52
CA ILE A 27 11.33 -1.21 -1.53
C ILE A 27 11.32 -2.58 -0.83
N LEU A 28 10.14 -3.00 -0.36
CA LEU A 28 10.01 -4.25 0.38
C LEU A 28 10.17 -5.49 -0.52
N LYS A 29 10.15 -5.38 -1.84
CA LYS A 29 10.48 -6.49 -2.75
C LYS A 29 11.93 -6.93 -2.62
N VAL A 30 12.84 -6.01 -2.30
CA VAL A 30 14.28 -6.29 -2.22
C VAL A 30 14.66 -6.79 -0.82
N LYS A 31 15.20 -8.01 -0.73
CA LYS A 31 15.53 -8.65 0.56
C LYS A 31 16.46 -7.81 1.44
N ASN A 32 17.51 -7.23 0.85
CA ASN A 32 18.48 -6.42 1.60
C ASN A 32 17.83 -5.15 2.16
N GLN A 33 16.93 -4.52 1.40
CA GLN A 33 16.19 -3.34 1.85
C GLN A 33 15.23 -3.66 3.00
N ARG A 34 14.59 -4.85 2.99
CA ARG A 34 13.80 -5.31 4.15
C ARG A 34 14.66 -5.43 5.42
N ILE A 35 15.89 -5.91 5.30
CA ILE A 35 16.82 -6.03 6.43
C ILE A 35 17.25 -4.65 6.93
N GLU A 36 17.56 -3.71 6.03
CA GLU A 36 17.89 -2.31 6.38
C GLU A 36 16.75 -1.63 7.14
N VAL A 37 15.51 -1.80 6.65
CA VAL A 37 14.32 -1.25 7.28
C VAL A 37 14.13 -1.85 8.67
N ALA A 38 14.16 -3.18 8.78
CA ALA A 38 13.97 -3.86 10.05
C ALA A 38 15.09 -3.57 11.07
N ALA A 39 16.30 -3.26 10.62
CA ALA A 39 17.44 -2.94 11.49
C ALA A 39 17.37 -1.53 12.08
N SER A 40 16.73 -0.58 11.38
CA SER A 40 16.70 0.84 11.79
C SER A 40 15.33 1.31 12.29
N ALA A 41 14.27 0.54 12.04
CA ALA A 41 12.93 0.89 12.45
C ALA A 41 12.68 0.63 13.94
N SER A 42 11.74 1.39 14.50
CA SER A 42 11.22 1.11 15.85
C SER A 42 10.06 0.12 15.77
N MET A 43 9.85 -0.60 16.87
CA MET A 43 8.72 -1.52 17.02
C MET A 43 7.37 -0.81 16.84
N THR A 44 7.21 0.35 17.49
CA THR A 44 6.02 1.19 17.35
C THR A 44 5.80 1.65 15.90
N GLY A 45 6.88 2.04 15.21
CA GLY A 45 6.81 2.46 13.81
C GLY A 45 6.39 1.33 12.87
N MET A 46 6.90 0.11 13.07
CA MET A 46 6.50 -1.03 12.23
C MET A 46 5.13 -1.58 12.58
N ALA A 47 4.69 -1.47 13.83
CA ALA A 47 3.30 -1.76 14.20
C ALA A 47 2.34 -0.78 13.52
N ALA A 48 2.68 0.51 13.48
CA ALA A 48 1.92 1.52 12.73
C ALA A 48 1.89 1.20 11.23
N PHE A 49 3.03 0.86 10.62
CA PHE A 49 3.10 0.43 9.21
C PHE A 49 2.19 -0.78 8.93
N MET A 50 2.24 -1.80 9.77
CA MET A 50 1.40 -3.01 9.63
C MET A 50 -0.09 -2.64 9.73
N ASN A 51 -0.46 -1.82 10.71
CA ASN A 51 -1.84 -1.36 10.89
C ASN A 51 -2.32 -0.52 9.70
N SER A 52 -1.54 0.44 9.22
CA SER A 52 -1.90 1.25 8.04
C SER A 52 -2.05 0.35 6.80
N SER A 53 -1.18 -0.63 6.63
CA SER A 53 -1.26 -1.62 5.54
C SER A 53 -2.53 -2.50 5.63
N HIS A 54 -2.91 -2.90 6.83
CA HIS A 54 -4.14 -3.65 7.09
C HIS A 54 -5.39 -2.78 6.85
N THR A 55 -5.40 -1.53 7.30
CA THR A 55 -6.49 -0.57 7.06
C THR A 55 -6.70 -0.32 5.57
N ILE A 56 -5.62 -0.15 4.80
CA ILE A 56 -5.67 -0.03 3.33
C ILE A 56 -6.41 -1.22 2.72
N LEU A 57 -6.03 -2.45 3.08
CA LEU A 57 -6.68 -3.67 2.57
C LEU A 57 -8.16 -3.68 2.92
N HIS A 58 -8.51 -3.40 4.18
CA HIS A 58 -9.89 -3.37 4.63
C HIS A 58 -10.74 -2.34 3.88
N MET A 59 -10.19 -1.15 3.60
CA MET A 59 -10.89 -0.12 2.83
C MET A 59 -11.19 -0.57 1.40
N VAL A 60 -10.25 -1.27 0.75
CA VAL A 60 -10.48 -1.85 -0.58
C VAL A 60 -11.55 -2.95 -0.55
N GLU A 61 -11.53 -3.78 0.49
CA GLU A 61 -12.53 -4.82 0.72
C GLU A 61 -13.92 -4.25 1.00
N GLU A 62 -14.05 -3.22 1.84
CA GLU A 62 -15.34 -2.59 2.14
C GLU A 62 -15.94 -1.83 0.96
N ALA A 63 -15.08 -1.19 0.15
CA ALA A 63 -15.52 -0.47 -1.03
C ALA A 63 -16.12 -1.40 -2.10
N THR A 64 -15.89 -2.70 -2.01
CA THR A 64 -16.45 -3.68 -2.94
C THR A 64 -17.29 -4.72 -2.20
N PRO A 65 -18.61 -4.83 -2.43
CA PRO A 65 -19.37 -5.94 -1.87
C PRO A 65 -18.82 -7.26 -2.45
N VAL A 66 -18.03 -7.97 -1.66
CA VAL A 66 -17.45 -9.27 -2.04
C VAL A 66 -18.52 -10.33 -1.81
N LEU A 67 -19.08 -10.87 -2.90
CA LEU A 67 -19.64 -12.22 -2.91
C LEU A 67 -18.46 -13.18 -2.74
N THR A 68 -18.39 -13.84 -1.58
CA THR A 68 -17.41 -14.87 -1.22
C THR A 68 -16.02 -14.34 -0.89
N ARG A 69 -15.83 -14.00 0.38
CA ARG A 69 -14.52 -13.98 1.04
C ARG A 69 -14.00 -15.42 1.03
N THR A 70 -13.16 -15.78 0.06
CA THR A 70 -12.19 -16.84 0.33
C THR A 70 -11.32 -16.25 1.41
N GLN A 71 -11.55 -16.65 2.67
CA GLN A 71 -10.61 -16.38 3.73
C GLN A 71 -9.26 -16.81 3.17
N SER A 72 -8.39 -15.84 2.89
CA SER A 72 -6.98 -16.16 2.77
C SER A 72 -6.67 -16.78 4.10
N ASP A 73 -6.60 -18.10 4.11
CA ASP A 73 -6.26 -18.88 5.29
C ASP A 73 -5.16 -18.13 5.98
N GLN A 74 -5.40 -17.87 7.27
CA GLN A 74 -4.37 -17.59 8.24
C GLN A 74 -3.40 -18.76 8.09
N SER A 75 -2.47 -18.62 7.14
CA SER A 75 -1.54 -19.67 6.78
C SER A 75 -0.72 -19.76 8.04
N THR A 76 -0.95 -20.85 8.77
CA THR A 76 -0.23 -21.24 9.96
C THR A 76 1.23 -20.98 9.64
N LEU A 77 1.76 -19.87 10.16
CA LEU A 77 3.13 -19.51 9.93
C LEU A 77 3.88 -20.57 10.71
N ASP A 78 4.38 -21.56 9.98
CA ASP A 78 5.20 -22.64 10.51
C ASP A 78 6.08 -22.08 11.62
N GLU A 79 5.97 -22.64 12.81
CA GLU A 79 6.77 -22.36 14.01
C GLU A 79 8.24 -22.80 13.80
N ARG A 80 8.84 -22.34 12.70
CA ARG A 80 10.22 -22.60 12.26
C ARG A 80 10.94 -21.31 11.90
N GLN A 81 10.68 -20.22 12.60
CA GLN A 81 11.58 -19.06 12.60
C GLN A 81 12.20 -18.88 13.98
N GLY A 82 13.31 -19.59 14.19
CA GLY A 82 14.22 -19.30 15.29
C GLY A 82 14.61 -17.82 15.27
N ASN A 83 14.39 -17.14 16.39
CA ASN A 83 14.85 -15.77 16.68
C ASN A 83 14.71 -14.76 15.52
N CYS A 84 13.60 -14.76 14.77
CA CYS A 84 13.35 -13.66 13.83
C CYS A 84 12.98 -12.40 14.61
N CYS A 85 13.70 -11.30 14.33
CA CYS A 85 13.47 -9.98 14.90
C CYS A 85 11.98 -9.62 14.77
N PRO A 86 11.26 -9.30 15.86
CA PRO A 86 9.83 -8.95 15.82
C PRO A 86 9.49 -7.83 14.82
N ILE A 87 10.44 -6.91 14.61
CA ILE A 87 10.31 -5.80 13.64
C ILE A 87 10.19 -6.35 12.21
N LEU A 88 11.00 -7.36 11.87
CA LEU A 88 10.98 -8.00 10.57
C LEU A 88 9.67 -8.76 10.34
N SER A 89 9.12 -9.41 11.37
CA SER A 89 7.82 -10.09 11.27
C SER A 89 6.68 -9.11 10.95
N LEU A 90 6.61 -7.98 11.66
CA LEU A 90 5.62 -6.93 11.39
C LEU A 90 5.78 -6.33 9.97
N LEU A 91 7.03 -6.11 9.55
CA LEU A 91 7.33 -5.60 8.22
C LEU A 91 6.85 -6.55 7.12
N LEU A 92 7.11 -7.86 7.26
CA LEU A 92 6.66 -8.86 6.30
C LEU A 92 5.13 -8.96 6.28
N GLN A 93 4.48 -8.90 7.44
CA GLN A 93 3.02 -8.96 7.52
C GLN A 93 2.36 -7.75 6.85
N GLY A 94 2.84 -6.53 7.12
CA GLY A 94 2.37 -5.33 6.43
C GLY A 94 2.63 -5.38 4.92
N TRP A 95 3.78 -5.94 4.50
CA TRP A 95 4.07 -6.15 3.08
C TRP A 95 3.08 -7.10 2.40
N GLU A 96 2.68 -8.19 3.05
CA GLU A 96 1.64 -9.08 2.52
C GLU A 96 0.32 -8.34 2.31
N TYR A 97 -0.13 -7.51 3.28
CA TYR A 97 -1.35 -6.72 3.12
C TYR A 97 -1.28 -5.75 1.94
N LEU A 98 -0.14 -5.08 1.74
CA LEU A 98 0.05 -4.20 0.58
C LEU A 98 0.04 -4.99 -0.73
N LYS A 99 0.63 -6.19 -0.79
CA LYS A 99 0.57 -7.05 -1.98
C LYS A 99 -0.86 -7.50 -2.27
N CYS A 100 -1.62 -7.93 -1.26
CA CYS A 100 -3.02 -8.31 -1.40
C CYS A 100 -3.85 -7.14 -1.93
N THR A 101 -3.72 -5.96 -1.33
CA THR A 101 -4.34 -4.72 -1.81
C THR A 101 -3.99 -4.49 -3.27
N ASN A 102 -2.70 -4.59 -3.61
CA ASN A 102 -2.24 -4.32 -4.95
C ASN A 102 -2.79 -5.31 -5.98
N SER A 103 -2.96 -6.57 -5.59
CA SER A 103 -3.60 -7.59 -6.43
C SER A 103 -5.09 -7.32 -6.64
N GLN A 104 -5.82 -6.91 -5.60
CA GLN A 104 -7.26 -6.61 -5.70
C GLN A 104 -7.50 -5.38 -6.58
N MET A 105 -6.65 -4.37 -6.45
CA MET A 105 -6.76 -3.11 -7.19
C MET A 105 -6.32 -3.21 -8.66
N ALA A 106 -5.65 -4.30 -9.05
CA ALA A 106 -5.43 -4.64 -10.45
C ALA A 106 -6.73 -5.04 -11.18
N ASP A 107 -7.76 -5.44 -10.43
CA ASP A 107 -9.10 -5.68 -10.97
C ASP A 107 -9.88 -4.36 -11.09
N GLN A 108 -10.37 -4.11 -12.30
CA GLN A 108 -11.08 -2.90 -12.68
C GLN A 108 -12.35 -2.63 -11.84
N LYS A 109 -12.96 -3.69 -11.28
CA LYS A 109 -14.12 -3.57 -10.38
C LYS A 109 -13.77 -2.80 -9.11
N TYR A 110 -12.65 -3.14 -8.46
CA TYR A 110 -12.20 -2.49 -7.23
C TYR A 110 -11.77 -1.05 -7.49
N HIS A 111 -11.05 -0.82 -8.60
CA HIS A 111 -10.71 0.52 -9.05
C HIS A 111 -11.95 1.42 -9.20
N ASN A 112 -12.98 0.94 -9.91
CA ASN A 112 -14.17 1.75 -10.18
C ASN A 112 -15.01 2.02 -8.92
N ASN A 113 -15.08 1.05 -8.01
CA ASN A 113 -15.80 1.25 -6.75
C ASN A 113 -15.08 2.24 -5.83
N LEU A 114 -13.76 2.08 -5.67
CA LEU A 114 -12.99 2.97 -4.80
C LEU A 114 -12.86 4.38 -5.40
N CYS A 115 -12.51 4.50 -6.69
CA CYS A 115 -12.32 5.80 -7.34
C CYS A 115 -13.65 6.51 -7.68
N GLY A 116 -14.64 5.76 -8.16
CA GLY A 116 -15.89 6.29 -8.69
C GLY A 116 -17.02 6.40 -7.67
N SER A 117 -17.05 5.54 -6.64
CA SER A 117 -18.20 5.45 -5.71
C SER A 117 -17.86 5.83 -4.26
N SER A 118 -16.58 5.97 -3.91
CA SER A 118 -16.19 6.36 -2.55
C SER A 118 -16.27 7.86 -2.31
N THR A 119 -16.53 8.22 -1.06
CA THR A 119 -16.50 9.61 -0.63
C THR A 119 -15.07 10.17 -0.69
N VAL A 120 -14.94 11.49 -0.90
CA VAL A 120 -13.65 12.19 -0.87
C VAL A 120 -12.92 11.95 0.47
N VAL A 121 -13.66 11.84 1.57
CA VAL A 121 -13.11 11.56 2.91
C VAL A 121 -12.48 10.17 2.96
N HIS A 122 -13.15 9.16 2.42
CA HIS A 122 -12.62 7.79 2.36
C HIS A 122 -11.37 7.72 1.49
N LEU A 123 -11.34 8.40 0.34
CA LEU A 123 -10.15 8.44 -0.53
C LEU A 123 -8.98 9.23 0.06
N LYS A 124 -9.25 10.28 0.86
CA LYS A 124 -8.19 10.97 1.61
C LYS A 124 -7.55 10.04 2.63
N LEU A 125 -8.35 9.34 3.44
CA LEU A 125 -7.84 8.38 4.41
C LEU A 125 -7.02 7.27 3.74
N PHE A 126 -7.52 6.72 2.62
CA PHE A 126 -6.79 5.72 1.84
C PHE A 126 -5.43 6.23 1.38
N ARG A 127 -5.40 7.46 0.85
CA ARG A 127 -4.17 8.14 0.42
C ARG A 127 -3.20 8.38 1.57
N ASP A 128 -3.70 8.83 2.71
CA ASP A 128 -2.89 9.15 3.88
C ASP A 128 -2.26 7.86 4.47
N CYS A 129 -3.03 6.76 4.58
CA CYS A 129 -2.50 5.47 5.01
C CYS A 129 -1.42 4.92 4.04
N CYS A 130 -1.63 5.05 2.72
CA CYS A 130 -0.62 4.65 1.73
C CYS A 130 0.66 5.47 1.86
N GLN A 131 0.53 6.78 2.12
CA GLN A 131 1.68 7.66 2.33
C GLN A 131 2.43 7.33 3.62
N GLU A 132 1.72 7.08 4.73
CA GLU A 132 2.33 6.63 5.98
C GLU A 132 3.12 5.32 5.78
N ALA A 133 2.55 4.37 5.04
CA ALA A 133 3.21 3.11 4.74
C ALA A 133 4.50 3.32 3.92
N ALA A 134 4.46 4.19 2.90
CA ALA A 134 5.64 4.55 2.12
C ALA A 134 6.71 5.25 2.97
N ILE A 135 6.33 6.25 3.76
CA ILE A 135 7.26 6.99 4.64
C ILE A 135 7.93 6.05 5.64
N ALA A 136 7.16 5.14 6.25
CA ALA A 136 7.67 4.18 7.23
C ALA A 136 8.75 3.25 6.63
N VAL A 137 8.70 2.97 5.34
CA VAL A 137 9.68 2.12 4.66
C VAL A 137 10.84 2.96 4.10
N THR A 138 10.55 4.06 3.41
CA THR A 138 11.56 4.92 2.76
C THR A 138 12.49 5.58 3.77
N LYS A 139 11.96 6.06 4.92
CA LYS A 139 12.76 6.67 5.99
C LYS A 139 13.85 5.72 6.52
N HIS A 140 13.58 4.42 6.47
CA HIS A 140 14.41 3.38 7.05
C HIS A 140 15.21 2.60 5.99
N CYS A 141 15.21 3.06 4.72
CA CYS A 141 15.89 2.41 3.59
C CYS A 141 16.82 3.38 2.81
N PRO A 142 18.02 3.69 3.32
CA PRO A 142 18.95 4.63 2.68
C PRO A 142 19.36 4.22 1.26
N SER A 143 19.49 2.91 1.01
CA SER A 143 19.85 2.36 -0.31
C SER A 143 18.78 2.59 -1.39
N HIS A 144 17.57 3.00 -1.00
CA HIS A 144 16.52 3.43 -1.91
C HIS A 144 16.62 4.92 -2.24
N ALA A 145 16.95 5.76 -1.25
CA ALA A 145 17.12 7.20 -1.43
C ALA A 145 18.26 7.54 -2.42
N ASP A 146 19.32 6.74 -2.42
CA ASP A 146 20.49 6.92 -3.31
C ASP A 146 20.18 6.61 -4.79
N LYS A 147 19.01 6.02 -5.09
CA LYS A 147 18.56 5.69 -6.45
C LYS A 147 17.51 6.67 -7.01
N GLY A 148 17.14 7.73 -6.28
CA GLY A 148 15.84 8.38 -6.44
C GLY A 148 15.77 9.84 -6.91
N HIS A 149 16.86 10.49 -7.34
CA HIS A 149 16.78 11.88 -7.88
C HIS A 149 16.79 11.96 -9.41
N THR A 150 16.07 11.07 -10.09
CA THR A 150 15.77 11.24 -11.51
C THR A 150 14.32 10.88 -11.82
N LYS A 151 13.54 11.93 -12.08
CA LYS A 151 12.30 11.95 -12.89
C LYS A 151 11.11 11.20 -12.28
N GLY A 152 10.31 11.93 -11.50
CA GLY A 152 8.88 11.65 -11.43
C GLY A 152 8.29 11.61 -12.85
N PRO A 153 7.39 10.68 -13.16
CA PRO A 153 6.79 10.63 -14.50
C PRO A 153 5.97 11.91 -14.74
N PRO A 154 5.90 12.41 -15.98
CA PRO A 154 4.94 13.45 -16.32
C PRO A 154 3.54 12.89 -16.03
N PHE A 155 2.73 13.68 -15.32
CA PHE A 155 1.37 13.38 -14.88
C PHE A 155 0.38 13.34 -16.06
N ASP A 156 0.62 12.46 -17.05
CA ASP A 156 -0.20 12.33 -18.25
C ASP A 156 -0.32 10.85 -18.72
N LEU A 157 -0.30 9.92 -17.77
CA LEU A 157 -0.60 8.51 -18.04
C LEU A 157 -1.99 8.18 -17.53
N CYS A 158 -2.88 7.99 -18.50
CA CYS A 158 -4.21 7.39 -18.41
C CYS A 158 -4.35 6.49 -17.17
N THR A 159 -5.27 6.84 -16.26
CA THR A 159 -5.49 6.24 -14.93
C THR A 159 -5.73 4.72 -14.96
N CYS A 160 -6.17 4.18 -16.10
CA CYS A 160 -6.30 2.75 -16.35
C CYS A 160 -4.97 1.99 -16.48
N CYS A 161 -3.85 2.67 -16.68
CA CYS A 161 -2.52 2.05 -16.88
C CYS A 161 -1.65 2.05 -15.63
N ILE A 162 -2.04 2.79 -14.58
CA ILE A 162 -1.22 2.92 -13.35
C ILE A 162 -1.08 1.57 -12.63
N TRP A 163 -1.99 0.63 -12.85
CA TRP A 163 -2.06 -0.66 -12.17
C TRP A 163 -1.55 -1.87 -12.96
N LYS A 164 -1.19 -1.69 -14.24
CA LYS A 164 -0.83 -2.80 -15.14
C LYS A 164 0.68 -2.87 -15.42
N MET A 165 1.50 -2.96 -14.37
CA MET A 165 2.93 -3.32 -14.41
C MET A 165 3.36 -3.97 -13.11
#